data_AF-A0A242ND84-F1
#
_entry.id   AF-A0A242ND84-F1
#
_cell.length_a   1.000
_cell.length_b   1.000
_cell.length_c   1.000
_cell.angle_alpha   90.00
_cell.angle_beta   90.00
_cell.angle_gamma   90.00
#
_symmetry.space_group_name_H-M   'P 1'
#
loop_
_entity.id
_entity.type
_entity.pdbx_description
1 polymer ?
#
loop_
_entity_poly.entity_id
_entity_poly.type
_entity_poly.pdbx_seq_one_letter_code
_entity_poly.pdbx_strand_id
1 'polypeptide(L)'
;MSEYFQIIKGKISDLKVIDTSLAVFGSGALNGLPAISQALMGDNLAAASQVATSNHYEDESDFLNSVQYFTCKIGNLEVRGIFCRVFFRNGDQVEVVVEPCEEDGYFAYALRRPIDHRLWLYPWAMKGSKANSRAALKSTRILILPVYLCNLLFIIALTRDLGAFIAAFFITTTVYILLFLIIYFCYKKLLGGGSKEADKIFATLGYSDPKTVDMEKEFLEVFMNKPESDPDFYVDTTTEEYRQEVPDGVKWVTFYCEAPPIPDYITVIDT
;
A
#
# COMPACT_ATOMS: atom_id res chain seq x y z
N MET A 1 -7.49 -19.89 -9.97
CA MET A 1 -7.56 -18.69 -9.11
C MET A 1 -8.25 -17.60 -9.91
N SER A 2 -9.27 -16.94 -9.37
CA SER A 2 -10.00 -15.88 -10.08
C SER A 2 -9.08 -14.70 -10.42
N GLU A 3 -9.24 -14.13 -11.62
CA GLU A 3 -8.50 -12.95 -12.09
C GLU A 3 -8.84 -11.69 -11.26
N TYR A 4 -10.01 -11.67 -10.62
CA TYR A 4 -10.51 -10.57 -9.80
C TYR A 4 -10.88 -11.03 -8.38
N PHE A 5 -10.90 -10.08 -7.45
CA PHE A 5 -11.50 -10.30 -6.14
C PHE A 5 -13.03 -10.15 -6.22
N GLN A 6 -13.72 -10.48 -5.14
CA GLN A 6 -15.15 -10.29 -5.01
C GLN A 6 -15.42 -9.02 -4.19
N ILE A 7 -16.62 -8.45 -4.30
CA ILE A 7 -17.03 -7.33 -3.46
C ILE A 7 -18.23 -7.74 -2.61
N ILE A 8 -18.15 -7.52 -1.30
CA ILE A 8 -19.31 -7.61 -0.40
C ILE A 8 -19.81 -6.19 -0.13
N LYS A 9 -21.11 -5.96 -0.30
CA LYS A 9 -21.77 -4.70 0.02
C LYS A 9 -22.75 -4.90 1.16
N GLY A 10 -22.65 -4.04 2.18
CA GLY A 10 -23.56 -4.12 3.31
C GLY A 10 -23.17 -3.19 4.45
N LYS A 11 -23.87 -3.36 5.57
CA LYS A 11 -23.57 -2.67 6.81
C LYS A 11 -22.63 -3.48 7.70
N ILE A 12 -21.66 -2.80 8.29
CA ILE A 12 -20.76 -3.40 9.27
C ILE A 12 -21.52 -3.68 10.58
N SER A 13 -21.30 -4.86 11.15
CA SER A 13 -21.78 -5.27 12.46
C SER A 13 -20.71 -6.10 13.20
N ASP A 14 -20.83 -6.23 14.52
CA ASP A 14 -19.89 -6.97 15.39
C ASP A 14 -18.40 -6.67 15.13
N LEU A 15 -18.08 -5.40 14.84
CA LEU A 15 -16.70 -4.95 14.63
C LEU A 15 -15.86 -5.12 15.90
N LYS A 16 -14.76 -5.85 15.77
CA LYS A 16 -13.71 -6.02 16.79
C LYS A 16 -12.39 -5.62 16.16
N VAL A 17 -11.68 -4.71 16.83
CA VAL A 17 -10.36 -4.25 16.41
C VAL A 17 -9.34 -4.76 17.42
N ILE A 18 -8.25 -5.33 16.93
CA ILE A 18 -7.16 -5.89 17.73
C ILE A 18 -5.91 -5.05 17.44
N ASP A 19 -5.39 -4.41 18.49
CA ASP A 19 -4.17 -3.61 18.40
C ASP A 19 -2.92 -4.51 18.27
N THR A 20 -2.18 -4.29 17.19
CA THR A 20 -1.05 -5.12 16.75
C THR A 20 0.16 -5.03 17.69
N SER A 21 0.27 -3.98 18.51
CA SER A 21 1.33 -3.82 19.51
C SER A 21 1.37 -4.98 20.53
N LEU A 22 0.24 -5.66 20.74
CA LEU A 22 0.13 -6.83 21.63
C LEU A 22 0.33 -8.18 20.93
N ALA A 23 0.14 -8.25 19.61
CA ALA A 23 0.07 -9.53 18.88
C ALA A 23 1.38 -9.93 18.19
N VAL A 24 2.24 -8.97 17.81
CA VAL A 24 3.41 -9.26 16.96
C VAL A 24 4.69 -9.57 17.76
N PHE A 25 4.80 -9.13 19.02
CA PHE A 25 5.98 -9.41 19.86
C PHE A 25 5.74 -10.40 21.01
N GLY A 26 4.48 -10.74 21.31
CA GLY A 26 4.13 -11.76 22.29
C GLY A 26 3.86 -13.10 21.63
N SER A 27 4.84 -14.01 21.68
CA SER A 27 4.79 -15.41 21.19
C SER A 27 3.77 -16.32 21.93
N GLY A 28 2.59 -15.80 22.26
CA GLY A 28 1.56 -16.47 23.05
C GLY A 28 0.12 -16.11 22.68
N ALA A 29 -0.15 -14.93 22.11
CA ALA A 29 -1.53 -14.51 21.76
C ALA A 29 -2.04 -15.12 20.44
N LEU A 30 -1.13 -15.56 19.57
CA LEU A 30 -1.45 -16.20 18.28
C LEU A 30 -1.56 -17.73 18.36
N ASN A 31 -1.25 -18.35 19.50
CA ASN A 31 -1.30 -19.81 19.67
C ASN A 31 -2.74 -20.38 19.64
N GLY A 32 -3.76 -19.51 19.64
CA GLY A 32 -5.17 -19.87 19.50
C GLY A 32 -5.80 -19.46 18.17
N LEU A 33 -5.06 -18.83 17.25
CA LEU A 33 -5.56 -18.37 15.95
C LEU A 33 -4.90 -19.22 14.84
N PRO A 34 -5.67 -20.05 14.11
CA PRO A 34 -5.13 -21.07 13.21
C PRO A 34 -4.42 -20.44 12.01
N ALA A 35 -3.43 -21.16 11.44
CA ALA A 35 -2.71 -21.07 10.14
C ALA A 35 -2.37 -19.68 9.52
N ILE A 36 -3.28 -18.73 9.60
CA ILE A 36 -3.22 -17.33 9.16
C ILE A 36 -2.03 -16.59 9.79
N SER A 37 -1.65 -16.93 11.04
CA SER A 37 -0.47 -16.33 11.68
C SER A 37 0.84 -16.65 10.94
N GLN A 38 0.94 -17.81 10.29
CA GLN A 38 2.16 -18.22 9.57
C GLN A 38 2.29 -17.57 8.19
N ALA A 39 1.17 -17.44 7.44
CA ALA A 39 1.15 -16.69 6.18
C ALA A 39 1.46 -15.21 6.42
N LEU A 40 0.87 -14.64 7.49
CA LEU A 40 1.08 -13.25 7.88
C LEU A 40 2.49 -12.99 8.42
N MET A 41 3.15 -13.97 9.05
CA MET A 41 4.56 -13.86 9.46
C MET A 41 5.52 -13.72 8.26
N GLY A 42 5.21 -14.35 7.12
CA GLY A 42 5.97 -14.20 5.88
C GLY A 42 5.87 -12.79 5.29
N ASP A 43 4.67 -12.23 5.31
CA ASP A 43 4.40 -10.85 4.86
C ASP A 43 4.93 -9.81 5.85
N ASN A 44 4.93 -10.09 7.16
CA ASN A 44 5.50 -9.21 8.19
C ASN A 44 7.01 -9.00 8.01
N LEU A 45 7.75 -10.00 7.49
CA LEU A 45 9.17 -9.82 7.17
C LEU A 45 9.36 -8.89 5.96
N ALA A 46 8.47 -8.97 4.96
CA ALA A 46 8.44 -8.05 3.83
C ALA A 46 8.02 -6.63 4.27
N ALA A 47 7.04 -6.53 5.16
CA ALA A 47 6.57 -5.29 5.77
C ALA A 47 7.67 -4.60 6.58
N ALA A 48 8.32 -5.32 7.51
CA ALA A 48 9.44 -4.81 8.29
C ALA A 48 10.57 -4.30 7.39
N SER A 49 10.85 -5.00 6.28
CA SER A 49 11.85 -4.56 5.31
C SER A 49 11.45 -3.26 4.58
N GLN A 50 10.16 -3.05 4.26
CA GLN A 50 9.67 -1.83 3.62
C GLN A 50 9.66 -0.64 4.58
N VAL A 51 9.29 -0.88 5.84
CA VAL A 51 9.20 0.15 6.87
C VAL A 51 10.60 0.66 7.28
N ALA A 52 11.56 -0.26 7.45
CA ALA A 52 12.96 0.07 7.79
C ALA A 52 13.71 0.91 6.74
N THR A 53 13.14 1.10 5.55
CA THR A 53 13.74 1.92 4.46
C THR A 53 12.97 3.20 4.14
N SER A 54 11.88 3.49 4.85
CA SER A 54 11.32 4.84 4.86
C SER A 54 12.30 5.77 5.59
N ASN A 55 12.69 6.90 4.98
CA ASN A 55 13.75 7.81 5.48
C ASN A 55 13.37 8.59 6.75
N HIS A 56 12.44 8.09 7.55
CA HIS A 56 12.04 8.68 8.83
C HIS A 56 12.27 7.64 9.92
N TYR A 57 13.43 7.74 10.56
CA TYR A 57 13.87 6.87 11.65
C TYR A 57 13.04 7.00 12.96
N GLU A 58 11.87 7.64 12.90
CA GLU A 58 10.83 7.64 13.96
C GLU A 58 9.56 6.84 13.57
N ASP A 59 9.40 6.45 12.29
CA ASP A 59 8.16 5.89 11.73
C ASP A 59 8.04 4.36 11.84
N GLU A 60 9.08 3.60 12.21
CA GLU A 60 8.96 2.12 12.19
C GLU A 60 8.04 1.59 13.30
N SER A 61 8.14 2.14 14.50
CA SER A 61 7.19 1.86 15.57
C SER A 61 5.82 2.43 15.23
N ASP A 62 5.73 3.64 14.67
CA ASP A 62 4.45 4.32 14.45
C ASP A 62 3.67 3.71 13.28
N PHE A 63 4.34 3.26 12.22
CA PHE A 63 3.74 2.50 11.13
C PHE A 63 3.29 1.11 11.59
N LEU A 64 4.13 0.36 12.31
CA LEU A 64 3.73 -0.96 12.84
C LEU A 64 2.65 -0.84 13.92
N ASN A 65 2.66 0.23 14.71
CA ASN A 65 1.58 0.59 15.65
C ASN A 65 0.33 1.13 14.94
N SER A 66 0.43 1.52 13.66
CA SER A 66 -0.72 1.95 12.87
C SER A 66 -1.47 0.79 12.23
N VAL A 67 -0.83 -0.36 12.04
CA VAL A 67 -1.52 -1.54 11.49
C VAL A 67 -2.44 -2.12 12.56
N GLN A 68 -3.70 -2.34 12.22
CA GLN A 68 -4.69 -2.95 13.11
C GLN A 68 -5.37 -4.12 12.39
N TYR A 69 -5.52 -5.22 13.12
CA TYR A 69 -6.33 -6.34 12.68
C TYR A 69 -7.78 -6.08 13.08
N PHE A 70 -8.71 -6.46 12.22
CA PHE A 70 -10.12 -6.42 12.57
C PHE A 70 -10.88 -7.66 12.12
N THR A 71 -11.96 -7.93 12.81
CA THR A 71 -13.01 -8.85 12.40
C THR A 71 -14.34 -8.12 12.46
N CYS A 72 -15.20 -8.33 11.47
CA CYS A 72 -16.55 -7.81 11.47
C CYS A 72 -17.49 -8.76 10.71
N LYS A 73 -18.77 -8.44 10.76
CA LYS A 73 -19.82 -9.09 9.99
C LYS A 73 -20.44 -8.11 9.02
N ILE A 74 -20.62 -8.54 7.78
CA ILE A 74 -21.38 -7.81 6.76
C ILE A 74 -22.54 -8.73 6.36
N GLY A 75 -23.73 -8.40 6.85
CA GLY A 75 -24.85 -9.34 6.93
C GLY A 75 -24.50 -10.57 7.76
N ASN A 76 -24.55 -11.75 7.13
CA ASN A 76 -24.19 -13.03 7.76
C ASN A 76 -22.75 -13.48 7.48
N LEU A 77 -21.97 -12.67 6.75
CA LEU A 77 -20.63 -13.05 6.29
C LEU A 77 -19.57 -12.52 7.27
N GLU A 78 -18.67 -13.40 7.71
CA GLU A 78 -17.53 -13.00 8.55
C GLU A 78 -16.39 -12.48 7.68
N VAL A 79 -16.00 -11.24 7.95
CA VAL A 79 -14.96 -10.52 7.22
C VAL A 79 -13.83 -10.18 8.18
N ARG A 80 -12.60 -10.47 7.78
CA ARG A 80 -11.39 -10.25 8.57
C ARG A 80 -10.38 -9.51 7.71
N GLY A 81 -9.59 -8.61 8.30
CA GLY A 81 -8.65 -7.84 7.50
C GLY A 81 -7.62 -7.11 8.33
N ILE A 82 -6.70 -6.49 7.62
CA ILE A 82 -5.61 -5.72 8.19
C ILE A 82 -5.54 -4.40 7.44
N PHE A 83 -5.71 -3.29 8.15
CA PHE A 83 -5.59 -1.95 7.60
C PHE A 83 -4.74 -1.08 8.50
N CYS A 84 -4.22 0.01 7.94
CA CYS A 84 -3.62 1.08 8.73
C CYS A 84 -4.74 1.83 9.46
N ARG A 85 -4.96 1.48 10.73
CA ARG A 85 -6.01 1.95 11.63
C ARG A 85 -7.44 1.81 11.11
N VAL A 86 -8.26 1.18 11.93
CA VAL A 86 -9.68 0.93 11.63
C VAL A 86 -10.51 2.06 12.20
N PHE A 87 -11.04 2.91 11.32
CA PHE A 87 -11.87 4.07 11.69
C PHE A 87 -13.36 3.91 11.35
N PHE A 88 -13.74 2.86 10.61
CA PHE A 88 -15.14 2.53 10.38
C PHE A 88 -15.78 1.90 11.64
N ARG A 89 -17.11 1.97 11.74
CA ARG A 89 -17.89 1.55 12.91
C ARG A 89 -19.03 0.62 12.51
N ASN A 90 -19.63 -0.02 13.51
CA ASN A 90 -20.90 -0.73 13.32
C ASN A 90 -21.97 0.23 12.79
N GLY A 91 -22.68 -0.17 11.75
CA GLY A 91 -23.70 0.62 11.06
C GLY A 91 -23.23 1.28 9.76
N ASP A 92 -21.92 1.38 9.54
CA ASP A 92 -21.38 1.98 8.31
C ASP A 92 -21.72 1.14 7.08
N GLN A 93 -22.25 1.80 6.05
CA GLN A 93 -22.47 1.19 4.73
C GLN A 93 -21.15 1.18 3.96
N VAL A 94 -20.67 -0.01 3.60
CA VAL A 94 -19.36 -0.19 2.98
C VAL A 94 -19.42 -1.17 1.82
N GLU A 95 -18.38 -1.12 1.00
CA GLU A 95 -18.12 -2.06 -0.08
C GLU A 95 -16.71 -2.60 0.11
N VAL A 96 -16.58 -3.91 0.32
CA VAL A 96 -15.32 -4.53 0.74
C VAL A 96 -14.84 -5.48 -0.33
N VAL A 97 -13.61 -5.25 -0.81
CA VAL A 97 -12.90 -6.14 -1.72
C VAL A 97 -12.36 -7.31 -0.92
N VAL A 98 -12.82 -8.52 -1.26
CA VAL A 98 -12.56 -9.72 -0.47
C VAL A 98 -12.08 -10.91 -1.29
N GLU A 99 -11.39 -11.81 -0.60
CA GLU A 99 -11.08 -13.17 -1.07
C GLU A 99 -11.62 -14.19 -0.06
N PRO A 100 -12.30 -15.27 -0.53
CA PRO A 100 -12.76 -16.33 0.36
C PRO A 100 -11.57 -17.07 0.98
N CYS A 101 -11.66 -17.34 2.28
CA CYS A 101 -10.70 -18.14 3.04
C CYS A 101 -11.19 -19.59 3.18
N GLU A 102 -10.27 -20.51 3.52
CA GLU A 102 -10.58 -21.95 3.67
C GLU A 102 -11.56 -22.27 4.83
N GLU A 103 -11.71 -21.37 5.81
CA GLU A 103 -12.57 -21.54 7.00
C GLU A 103 -13.86 -20.69 6.93
N ASP A 104 -14.64 -20.78 5.85
CA ASP A 104 -15.98 -20.16 5.68
C ASP A 104 -16.07 -18.62 5.94
N GLY A 105 -14.95 -17.91 5.87
CA GLY A 105 -14.88 -16.46 6.04
C GLY A 105 -14.19 -15.75 4.88
N TYR A 106 -14.10 -14.43 4.95
CA TYR A 106 -13.52 -13.58 3.91
C TYR A 106 -12.35 -12.76 4.45
N PHE A 107 -11.29 -12.63 3.65
CA PHE A 107 -10.21 -11.70 3.91
C PHE A 107 -10.41 -10.41 3.12
N ALA A 108 -10.39 -9.26 3.81
CA ALA A 108 -10.56 -7.94 3.23
C ALA A 108 -9.22 -7.34 2.79
N TYR A 109 -9.12 -7.05 1.49
CA TYR A 109 -7.96 -6.38 0.89
C TYR A 109 -8.17 -4.87 0.70
N ALA A 110 -9.42 -4.44 0.56
CA ALA A 110 -9.77 -3.03 0.51
C ALA A 110 -11.18 -2.82 1.04
N LEU A 111 -11.44 -1.66 1.62
CA LEU A 111 -12.77 -1.28 2.08
C LEU A 111 -13.04 0.14 1.59
N ARG A 112 -14.11 0.30 0.83
CA ARG A 112 -14.62 1.60 0.38
C ARG A 112 -15.83 1.97 1.21
N ARG A 113 -15.86 3.23 1.67
CA ARG A 113 -17.05 3.87 2.23
C ARG A 113 -17.53 4.93 1.23
N PRO A 114 -18.61 4.67 0.46
CA PRO A 114 -19.02 5.57 -0.61
C PRO A 114 -19.46 6.97 -0.15
N ILE A 115 -19.90 7.12 1.10
CA ILE A 115 -20.51 8.36 1.61
C ILE A 115 -19.52 9.51 1.80
N ASP A 116 -18.25 9.19 2.07
CA ASP A 116 -17.18 10.15 2.36
C ASP A 116 -15.93 9.89 1.51
N HIS A 117 -16.07 9.08 0.45
CA HIS A 117 -15.00 8.73 -0.49
C HIS A 117 -13.72 8.18 0.17
N ARG A 118 -13.85 7.55 1.35
CA ARG A 118 -12.72 6.93 2.05
C ARG A 118 -12.47 5.52 1.53
N LEU A 119 -11.20 5.24 1.28
CA LEU A 119 -10.70 3.94 0.88
C LEU A 119 -9.60 3.49 1.85
N TRP A 120 -9.84 2.36 2.48
CA TRP A 120 -8.84 1.61 3.22
C TRP A 120 -8.25 0.55 2.29
N LEU A 121 -6.93 0.41 2.32
CA LEU A 121 -6.20 -0.56 1.54
C LEU A 121 -5.35 -1.44 2.44
N TYR A 122 -5.16 -2.67 2.01
CA TYR A 122 -4.16 -3.55 2.57
C TYR A 122 -2.80 -2.83 2.58
N PRO A 123 -2.10 -2.74 3.72
CA PRO A 123 -0.95 -1.85 3.89
C PRO A 123 0.16 -2.01 2.84
N TRP A 124 0.27 -3.20 2.26
CA TRP A 124 1.34 -3.53 1.32
C TRP A 124 0.92 -3.42 -0.14
N ALA A 125 -0.36 -3.12 -0.41
CA ALA A 125 -0.96 -3.09 -1.74
C ALA A 125 -1.40 -1.67 -2.16
N MET A 126 -0.56 -0.67 -1.89
CA MET A 126 -0.86 0.74 -2.17
C MET A 126 -0.50 1.18 -3.61
N LYS A 127 0.27 0.37 -4.34
CA LYS A 127 0.88 0.77 -5.62
C LYS A 127 0.89 -0.35 -6.65
N GLY A 128 0.36 -0.06 -7.83
CA GLY A 128 0.34 -1.02 -8.93
C GLY A 128 1.74 -1.36 -9.46
N SER A 129 1.87 -2.49 -10.15
CA SER A 129 3.15 -3.04 -10.61
C SER A 129 3.97 -2.07 -11.48
N LYS A 130 3.30 -1.31 -12.36
CA LYS A 130 3.95 -0.37 -13.29
C LYS A 130 4.31 0.94 -12.58
N ALA A 131 3.48 1.40 -11.65
CA ALA A 131 3.80 2.54 -10.78
C ALA A 131 5.01 2.22 -9.89
N ASN A 132 5.06 1.04 -9.29
CA ASN A 132 6.20 0.58 -8.50
C ASN A 132 7.49 0.51 -9.32
N SER A 133 7.43 -0.13 -10.50
CA SER A 133 8.57 -0.20 -11.42
C SER A 133 9.09 1.19 -11.82
N ARG A 134 8.19 2.13 -12.11
CA ARG A 134 8.55 3.53 -12.42
C ARG A 134 9.20 4.24 -11.25
N ALA A 135 8.69 4.05 -10.03
CA ALA A 135 9.26 4.64 -8.82
C ALA A 135 10.66 4.07 -8.54
N ALA A 136 10.83 2.74 -8.57
CA ALA A 136 12.12 2.08 -8.41
C ALA A 136 13.16 2.56 -9.45
N LEU A 137 12.74 2.71 -10.72
CA LEU A 137 13.60 3.23 -11.78
C LEU A 137 13.99 4.69 -11.52
N LYS A 138 13.04 5.54 -11.11
CA LYS A 138 13.28 6.95 -10.81
C LYS A 138 14.29 7.10 -9.66
N SER A 139 14.09 6.37 -8.56
CA SER A 139 14.97 6.39 -7.39
C SER A 139 16.37 5.86 -7.71
N THR A 140 16.45 4.71 -8.39
CA THR A 140 17.73 4.11 -8.80
C THR A 140 18.53 5.05 -9.71
N ARG A 141 17.84 5.70 -10.66
CA ARG A 141 18.45 6.69 -11.56
C ARG A 141 18.98 7.91 -10.80
N ILE A 142 18.21 8.45 -9.86
CA ILE A 142 18.62 9.62 -9.07
C ILE A 142 19.86 9.31 -8.24
N LEU A 143 20.00 8.10 -7.71
CA LEU A 143 21.15 7.68 -6.92
C LEU A 143 22.39 7.45 -7.79
N ILE A 144 22.26 6.70 -8.89
CA ILE A 144 23.41 6.19 -9.65
C ILE A 144 23.94 7.20 -10.67
N LEU A 145 23.05 7.93 -11.35
CA LEU A 145 23.43 8.85 -12.43
C LEU A 145 24.45 9.93 -12.00
N PRO A 146 24.28 10.66 -10.87
CA PRO A 146 25.24 11.68 -10.48
C PRO A 146 26.61 11.08 -10.13
N VAL A 147 26.63 9.93 -9.45
CA VAL A 147 27.87 9.23 -9.08
C VAL A 147 28.63 8.78 -10.33
N TYR A 148 27.92 8.22 -11.31
CA TYR A 148 28.49 7.84 -12.60
C TYR A 148 29.07 9.05 -13.34
N LEU A 149 28.34 10.16 -13.41
CA LEU A 149 28.81 11.38 -14.09
C LEU A 149 30.05 11.97 -13.42
N CYS A 150 30.09 12.02 -12.09
CA CYS A 150 31.27 12.46 -11.34
C CYS A 150 32.48 11.55 -11.62
N ASN A 151 32.27 10.24 -11.65
CA ASN A 151 33.33 9.28 -11.96
C ASN A 151 33.83 9.42 -13.40
N LEU A 152 32.93 9.66 -14.36
CA LEU A 152 33.27 9.91 -15.76
C LEU A 152 34.14 11.17 -15.92
N LEU A 153 33.77 12.27 -15.26
CA LEU A 153 34.57 13.49 -15.24
C LEU A 153 35.96 13.27 -14.63
N PHE A 154 36.05 12.46 -13.59
CA PHE A 154 37.32 12.09 -12.95
C PHE A 154 38.22 11.28 -13.90
N ILE A 155 37.65 10.33 -14.64
CA ILE A 155 38.39 9.56 -15.66
C ILE A 155 38.91 10.48 -16.76
N ILE A 156 38.09 11.41 -17.26
CA ILE A 156 38.49 12.40 -18.27
C ILE A 156 39.65 13.27 -17.76
N ALA A 157 39.61 13.69 -16.50
CA ALA A 157 40.65 14.55 -15.91
C ALA A 157 42.00 13.82 -15.70
N LEU A 158 41.98 12.52 -15.40
CA LEU A 158 43.17 11.73 -15.11
C LEU A 158 43.82 11.11 -16.33
N THR A 159 43.03 10.73 -17.34
CA THR A 159 43.53 10.04 -18.53
C THR A 159 43.96 11.05 -19.58
N ARG A 160 45.23 10.96 -19.99
CA ARG A 160 45.79 11.76 -21.11
C ARG A 160 45.93 10.96 -22.40
N ASP A 161 45.92 9.63 -22.29
CA ASP A 161 45.98 8.70 -23.40
C ASP A 161 44.58 8.25 -23.82
N LEU A 162 44.31 8.25 -25.12
CA LEU A 162 43.00 7.92 -25.68
C LEU A 162 42.65 6.44 -25.50
N GLY A 163 43.64 5.55 -25.62
CA GLY A 163 43.43 4.10 -25.45
C GLY A 163 43.06 3.77 -24.00
N ALA A 164 43.79 4.33 -23.04
CA ALA A 164 43.50 4.20 -21.61
C ALA A 164 42.12 4.77 -21.24
N PHE A 165 41.75 5.92 -21.82
CA PHE A 165 40.42 6.51 -21.64
C PHE A 165 39.31 5.57 -22.13
N ILE A 166 39.43 5.05 -23.36
CA ILE A 166 38.44 4.16 -23.95
C ILE A 166 38.28 2.89 -23.10
N ALA A 167 39.39 2.27 -22.69
CA ALA A 167 39.36 1.08 -21.85
C ALA A 167 38.69 1.35 -20.49
N ALA A 168 39.08 2.44 -19.80
CA ALA A 168 38.50 2.83 -18.53
C ALA A 168 36.99 3.14 -18.66
N PHE A 169 36.58 3.83 -19.73
CA PHE A 169 35.18 4.14 -20.00
C PHE A 169 34.32 2.88 -20.13
N PHE A 170 34.76 1.89 -20.90
CA PHE A 170 34.00 0.64 -21.07
C PHE A 170 33.91 -0.17 -19.78
N ILE A 171 35.01 -0.29 -19.03
CA ILE A 171 35.05 -1.02 -17.76
C ILE A 171 34.11 -0.35 -16.75
N THR A 172 34.26 0.96 -16.53
CA THR A 172 33.44 1.72 -15.60
C THR A 172 31.96 1.65 -15.99
N THR A 173 31.63 1.90 -17.26
CA THR A 173 30.24 1.85 -17.72
C THR A 173 29.62 0.47 -17.50
N THR A 174 30.36 -0.62 -17.77
CA THR A 174 29.88 -1.99 -17.53
C THR A 174 29.59 -2.23 -16.05
N VAL A 175 30.48 -1.81 -15.14
CA VAL A 175 30.30 -1.94 -13.69
C VAL A 175 29.08 -1.16 -13.21
N TYR A 176 28.90 0.08 -13.66
CA TYR A 176 27.75 0.90 -13.27
C TYR A 176 26.42 0.38 -13.83
N ILE A 177 26.41 -0.22 -15.03
CA ILE A 177 25.22 -0.90 -15.57
C ILE A 177 24.85 -2.10 -14.69
N LEU A 178 25.83 -2.92 -14.29
CA LEU A 178 25.57 -4.07 -13.41
C LEU A 178 25.03 -3.62 -12.05
N LEU A 179 25.66 -2.62 -11.45
CA LEU A 179 25.24 -2.03 -10.17
C LEU A 179 23.84 -1.42 -10.28
N PHE A 180 23.52 -0.76 -11.40
CA PHE A 180 22.18 -0.26 -11.70
C PHE A 180 21.14 -1.36 -11.73
N LEU A 181 21.42 -2.48 -12.41
CA LEU A 181 20.49 -3.60 -12.46
C LEU A 181 20.26 -4.20 -11.07
N ILE A 182 21.32 -4.43 -10.31
CA ILE A 182 21.22 -4.99 -8.95
C ILE A 182 20.36 -4.09 -8.07
N ILE A 183 20.69 -2.79 -8.00
CA ILE A 183 19.96 -1.82 -7.17
C ILE A 183 18.50 -1.71 -7.63
N TYR A 184 18.25 -1.65 -8.94
CA TYR A 184 16.90 -1.61 -9.48
C TYR A 184 16.07 -2.85 -9.11
N PHE A 185 16.63 -4.06 -9.23
CA PHE A 185 15.92 -5.28 -8.85
C PHE A 185 15.72 -5.38 -7.34
N CYS A 186 16.69 -4.94 -6.52
CA CYS A 186 16.54 -4.83 -5.07
C CYS A 186 15.40 -3.88 -4.71
N TYR A 187 15.38 -2.65 -5.23
CA TYR A 187 14.29 -1.70 -4.99
C TYR A 187 12.95 -2.22 -5.49
N LYS A 188 12.91 -2.82 -6.68
CA LYS A 188 11.66 -3.36 -7.25
C LYS A 188 11.09 -4.48 -6.38
N LYS A 189 11.94 -5.39 -5.88
CA LYS A 189 11.52 -6.48 -4.99
C LYS A 189 11.09 -5.94 -3.63
N LEU A 190 11.86 -4.99 -3.10
CA LEU A 190 11.60 -4.36 -1.81
C LEU A 190 10.29 -3.59 -1.81
N LEU A 191 10.07 -2.69 -2.77
CA LEU A 191 8.88 -1.84 -2.88
C LEU A 191 7.68 -2.54 -3.54
N GLY A 192 7.89 -3.71 -4.15
CA GLY A 192 6.90 -4.39 -4.99
C GLY A 192 6.19 -5.58 -4.37
N GLY A 193 6.41 -5.86 -3.07
CA GLY A 193 5.88 -7.04 -2.38
C GLY A 193 4.38 -7.27 -2.61
N GLY A 194 3.56 -6.23 -2.46
CA GLY A 194 2.10 -6.30 -2.66
C GLY A 194 1.60 -5.68 -3.98
N SER A 195 2.47 -5.49 -4.98
CA SER A 195 2.09 -4.77 -6.21
C SER A 195 1.17 -5.56 -7.14
N LYS A 196 1.20 -6.91 -7.07
CA LYS A 196 0.28 -7.76 -7.83
C LYS A 196 -1.11 -7.79 -7.19
N GLU A 197 -1.13 -7.81 -5.88
CA GLU A 197 -2.30 -7.72 -5.03
C GLU A 197 -2.97 -6.35 -5.27
N ALA A 198 -2.17 -5.28 -5.30
CA ALA A 198 -2.63 -3.93 -5.65
C ALA A 198 -3.26 -3.88 -7.05
N ASP A 199 -2.60 -4.46 -8.07
CA ASP A 199 -3.17 -4.52 -9.43
C ASP A 199 -4.56 -5.18 -9.43
N LYS A 200 -4.72 -6.27 -8.68
CA LYS A 200 -5.99 -7.00 -8.59
C LYS A 200 -7.05 -6.23 -7.77
N ILE A 201 -6.66 -5.56 -6.69
CA ILE A 201 -7.53 -4.68 -5.91
C ILE A 201 -8.05 -3.55 -6.79
N PHE A 202 -7.16 -2.80 -7.46
CA PHE A 202 -7.56 -1.65 -8.27
C PHE A 202 -8.38 -2.07 -9.50
N ALA A 203 -8.08 -3.22 -10.10
CA ALA A 203 -8.91 -3.78 -11.16
C ALA A 203 -10.32 -4.14 -10.66
N THR A 204 -10.42 -4.68 -9.44
CA THR A 204 -11.71 -5.01 -8.79
C THR A 204 -12.50 -3.75 -8.43
N LEU A 205 -11.81 -2.68 -8.02
CA LEU A 205 -12.41 -1.37 -7.76
C LEU A 205 -12.76 -0.57 -9.03
N GLY A 206 -12.46 -1.10 -10.23
CA GLY A 206 -12.84 -0.47 -11.50
C GLY A 206 -11.88 0.60 -12.03
N TYR A 207 -10.64 0.67 -11.55
CA TYR A 207 -9.63 1.58 -12.11
C TYR A 207 -9.28 1.17 -13.55
N SER A 208 -9.18 2.15 -14.46
CA SER A 208 -8.96 1.90 -15.89
C SER A 208 -7.55 1.43 -16.25
N ASP A 209 -6.51 1.87 -15.52
CA ASP A 209 -5.13 1.33 -15.63
C ASP A 209 -4.59 0.96 -14.24
N PRO A 210 -5.04 -0.19 -13.67
CA PRO A 210 -4.71 -0.65 -12.31
C PRO A 210 -3.21 -0.67 -12.02
N LYS A 211 -2.41 -1.02 -13.04
CA LYS A 211 -0.96 -1.17 -12.90
C LYS A 211 -0.25 0.17 -12.65
N THR A 212 -0.87 1.27 -13.06
CA THR A 212 -0.29 2.62 -12.93
C THR A 212 -0.78 3.40 -11.74
N VAL A 213 -1.77 2.88 -11.02
CA VAL A 213 -2.32 3.52 -9.82
C VAL A 213 -1.24 3.59 -8.74
N ASP A 214 -1.17 4.76 -8.12
CA ASP A 214 -0.22 5.11 -7.06
C ASP A 214 -0.99 5.87 -5.99
N MET A 215 -1.59 5.15 -5.04
CA MET A 215 -2.56 5.71 -4.10
C MET A 215 -1.95 6.77 -3.19
N GLU A 216 -0.68 6.61 -2.83
CA GLU A 216 0.08 7.61 -2.09
C GLU A 216 0.15 8.92 -2.86
N LYS A 217 0.42 8.84 -4.17
CA LYS A 217 0.52 10.01 -5.03
C LYS A 217 -0.84 10.67 -5.23
N GLU A 218 -1.89 9.90 -5.49
CA GLU A 218 -3.25 10.42 -5.66
C GLU A 218 -3.73 11.12 -4.39
N PHE A 219 -3.52 10.51 -3.22
CA PHE A 219 -3.87 11.12 -1.95
C PHE A 219 -3.11 12.40 -1.67
N LEU A 220 -1.79 12.43 -1.93
CA LEU A 220 -1.01 13.65 -1.82
C LEU A 220 -1.49 14.74 -2.79
N GLU A 221 -1.87 14.39 -4.02
CA GLU A 221 -2.40 15.35 -4.98
C GLU A 221 -3.74 15.93 -4.54
N VAL A 222 -4.64 15.10 -4.00
CA VAL A 222 -5.90 15.57 -3.42
C VAL A 222 -5.64 16.47 -2.21
N PHE A 223 -4.78 16.03 -1.29
CA PHE A 223 -4.47 16.75 -0.06
C PHE A 223 -3.81 18.11 -0.33
N MET A 224 -2.89 18.18 -1.29
CA MET A 224 -2.13 19.40 -1.58
C MET A 224 -2.89 20.41 -2.46
N ASN A 225 -3.83 19.97 -3.29
CA ASN A 225 -4.48 20.84 -4.29
C ASN A 225 -5.92 21.25 -3.93
N LYS A 226 -6.51 20.73 -2.85
CA LYS A 226 -7.89 21.08 -2.51
C LYS A 226 -7.98 22.36 -1.67
N PRO A 227 -8.84 23.33 -2.05
CA PRO A 227 -9.06 24.53 -1.27
C PRO A 227 -9.75 24.18 0.04
N GLU A 228 -9.33 24.85 1.12
CA GLU A 228 -9.88 24.72 2.49
C GLU A 228 -11.40 24.99 2.58
N SER A 229 -11.99 25.52 1.51
CA SER A 229 -13.39 25.91 1.37
C SER A 229 -14.26 24.94 0.57
N ASP A 230 -13.78 23.76 0.16
CA ASP A 230 -14.58 22.75 -0.52
C ASP A 230 -15.53 22.07 0.50
N PRO A 231 -16.85 22.37 0.47
CA PRO A 231 -17.81 21.87 1.46
C PRO A 231 -18.03 20.35 1.36
N ASP A 232 -17.62 19.72 0.24
CA ASP A 232 -17.67 18.27 0.08
C ASP A 232 -16.38 17.58 0.57
N PHE A 233 -15.32 18.37 0.81
CA PHE A 233 -14.04 17.89 1.35
C PHE A 233 -14.04 17.87 2.88
N TYR A 234 -14.70 18.86 3.50
CA TYR A 234 -15.13 18.76 4.89
C TYR A 234 -16.57 18.24 4.93
N VAL A 235 -16.64 16.92 5.00
CA VAL A 235 -17.75 16.17 5.60
C VAL A 235 -18.55 17.04 6.56
N ASP A 236 -19.87 17.14 6.35
CA ASP A 236 -20.79 17.82 7.27
C ASP A 236 -20.51 17.37 8.72
N THR A 237 -19.80 18.21 9.46
CA THR A 237 -19.32 17.92 10.82
C THR A 237 -20.45 17.97 11.85
N THR A 238 -21.67 18.28 11.43
CA THR A 238 -22.79 18.49 12.35
C THR A 238 -23.49 17.19 12.77
N THR A 239 -23.43 16.15 11.95
CA THR A 239 -24.03 14.83 12.22
C THR A 239 -23.07 13.90 12.97
N GLU A 240 -23.55 13.18 13.99
CA GLU A 240 -22.73 12.28 14.83
C GLU A 240 -22.06 11.14 14.02
N GLU A 241 -22.66 10.77 12.89
CA GLU A 241 -22.17 9.76 11.93
C GLU A 241 -20.86 10.17 11.23
N TYR A 242 -20.53 11.46 11.28
CA TYR A 242 -19.45 12.10 10.52
C TYR A 242 -18.40 12.81 11.39
N ARG A 243 -18.65 12.96 12.70
CA ARG A 243 -17.66 13.46 13.67
C ARG A 243 -16.60 12.42 13.97
N GLN A 244 -15.56 12.37 13.15
CA GLN A 244 -14.29 11.73 13.52
C GLN A 244 -13.12 12.64 13.14
N GLU A 245 -12.48 13.22 14.15
CA GLU A 245 -11.20 13.89 14.00
C GLU A 245 -10.10 12.83 13.81
N VAL A 246 -9.29 12.98 12.77
CA VAL A 246 -8.05 12.20 12.62
C VAL A 246 -7.11 12.66 13.73
N PRO A 247 -6.55 11.77 14.55
CA PRO A 247 -5.57 12.16 15.57
C PRO A 247 -4.40 12.91 14.93
N ASP A 248 -3.95 14.00 15.55
CA ASP A 248 -2.83 14.81 15.07
C ASP A 248 -1.60 13.94 14.78
N GLY A 249 -1.01 14.11 13.60
CA GLY A 249 0.24 13.45 13.18
C GLY A 249 0.11 12.16 12.37
N VAL A 250 -1.10 11.61 12.15
CA VAL A 250 -1.24 10.28 11.51
C VAL A 250 -1.56 10.41 10.01
N LYS A 251 -0.54 10.25 9.17
CA LYS A 251 -0.61 10.49 7.71
C LYS A 251 -1.26 9.36 6.89
N TRP A 252 -1.42 8.16 7.44
CA TRP A 252 -1.62 6.93 6.62
C TRP A 252 -2.83 6.09 7.03
N VAL A 253 -3.91 6.73 7.43
CA VAL A 253 -5.12 6.03 7.92
C VAL A 253 -6.04 5.58 6.79
N THR A 254 -6.34 6.49 5.87
CA THR A 254 -7.28 6.28 4.76
C THR A 254 -6.85 7.11 3.57
N PHE A 255 -7.09 6.60 2.38
CA PHE A 255 -6.97 7.39 1.16
C PHE A 255 -8.34 8.02 0.86
N TYR A 256 -8.39 9.34 0.79
CA TYR A 256 -9.55 10.02 0.21
C TYR A 256 -9.44 9.94 -1.31
N CYS A 257 -10.34 9.19 -1.94
CA CYS A 257 -10.36 9.04 -3.39
C CYS A 257 -11.80 8.81 -3.88
N GLU A 258 -12.19 9.53 -4.93
CA GLU A 258 -13.40 9.19 -5.68
C GLU A 258 -13.16 7.89 -6.46
N ALA A 259 -13.41 6.77 -5.79
CA ALA A 259 -13.22 5.47 -6.42
C ALA A 259 -14.22 5.27 -7.57
N PRO A 260 -13.80 4.66 -8.70
CA PRO A 260 -14.65 4.41 -9.87
C PRO A 260 -15.92 3.59 -9.55
N PRO A 261 -16.95 3.61 -10.42
CA PRO A 261 -18.06 2.68 -10.30
C PRO A 261 -17.55 1.23 -10.41
N ILE A 262 -18.13 0.33 -9.61
CA ILE A 262 -17.78 -1.09 -9.63
C ILE A 262 -18.18 -1.66 -11.00
N PRO A 263 -17.29 -2.34 -11.72
CA PRO A 263 -17.61 -2.92 -13.01
C PRO A 263 -18.60 -4.08 -12.93
N ASP A 264 -19.48 -4.21 -13.93
CA ASP A 264 -20.53 -5.24 -13.98
C ASP A 264 -20.01 -6.69 -14.00
N TYR A 265 -18.73 -6.89 -14.37
CA TYR A 265 -18.10 -8.21 -14.42
C TYR A 265 -17.54 -8.67 -13.07
N ILE A 266 -17.58 -7.82 -12.04
CA ILE A 266 -17.14 -8.17 -10.68
C ILE A 266 -18.28 -8.86 -9.94
N THR A 267 -17.97 -9.98 -9.29
CA THR A 267 -18.93 -10.64 -8.40
C THR A 267 -19.21 -9.76 -7.20
N VAL A 268 -20.46 -9.27 -7.11
CA VAL A 268 -20.96 -8.49 -5.98
C VAL A 268 -21.89 -9.36 -5.14
N ILE A 269 -21.66 -9.39 -3.83
CA ILE A 269 -22.50 -10.04 -2.84
C ILE A 269 -23.19 -8.94 -2.02
N ASP A 270 -24.48 -8.72 -2.26
CA ASP A 270 -25.29 -7.79 -1.50
C ASP A 270 -25.85 -8.48 -0.25
N THR A 271 -25.74 -7.83 0.91
CA THR A 271 -26.18 -8.35 2.21
C THR A 271 -27.08 -7.39 2.98
#